data_AF-A0A9P3G383-F1
#
_entry.id   AF-A0A9P3G383-F1
#
_cell.length_a   1.000
_cell.length_b   1.000
_cell.length_c   1.000
_cell.angle_alpha   90.00
_cell.angle_beta   90.00
_cell.angle_gamma   90.00
#
_symmetry.space_group_name_H-M   'P 1'
#
loop_
_entity.id
_entity.type
_entity.pdbx_description
1 polymer ?
#
loop_
_entity_poly.entity_id
_entity_poly.type
_entity_poly.pdbx_seq_one_letter_code
_entity_poly.pdbx_strand_id
1 'polypeptide(L)'
;MFPGPVVALALCAVGYASAQQIALPAALAYTPLSAPCPANFTLVRSAGKHATLSHQETAYISTRQKKVLPGAWSSYLSAVEHSARTQHIALPHYLTAILEGRAEFPTLGIATSGGGMRAALFGGTVLNTLDGRNSTSVSAGVGGLLQAASYLAGLSGGSFLVTSLVQANFPTIPSLIFGLDAGAGTGEDVFGGWLNELGLTSISTNATVQTEFIELLLEEIAGKHAAGFPITFTDVFSRSLARHFVNGTTLADFFSTNFTHGAGITWSGVANLSTFENHEMPFPIIVTDSVSQFENDKAVIPGNDVPLTNPIYEFNVFETGSFDPMLSSFVPTLLLGSRNRTCVSNFDQVSFVSASSSNLWNEFNVSAAALAASSIGPVVAAINATFPQPGLRLDTAAIPNPFQGVAPKTFLDRNQTIISFVDGGEDGEVVPIQPMLVKSRGVDIVIAIDASADTENNWTNGSSIISTQERAALFPGVYSFPPIPTSPNVFEARNLTRHTTFFGCDTNHEAPLVVYIANGGPPLGQPPLTNLSTFTDTFTTPQIQAFMNQAFDVATQGIPISSTHKDPEFPACLACAVVDRARARIGERRSGVCSTCLQRYCFS
;
A
#
# COMPACT_ATOMS: atom_id res chain seq x y z
N MET A 1 -63.39 -51.84 -33.30
CA MET A 1 -62.78 -50.65 -33.94
C MET A 1 -63.02 -49.49 -33.00
N PHE A 2 -62.08 -48.82 -32.33
CA PHE A 2 -60.63 -48.87 -32.21
C PHE A 2 -60.30 -48.52 -30.73
N PRO A 3 -59.14 -48.91 -30.18
CA PRO A 3 -58.68 -48.57 -28.83
C PRO A 3 -57.95 -47.20 -28.80
N GLY A 4 -57.62 -46.68 -27.59
CA GLY A 4 -56.99 -45.35 -27.30
C GLY A 4 -55.57 -45.13 -27.88
N PRO A 5 -54.81 -44.04 -27.55
CA PRO A 5 -54.45 -43.65 -26.17
C PRO A 5 -54.28 -42.12 -25.89
N VAL A 6 -54.44 -41.67 -24.63
CA VAL A 6 -53.41 -41.19 -23.66
C VAL A 6 -52.42 -40.13 -24.17
N VAL A 7 -52.60 -38.90 -23.69
CA VAL A 7 -51.63 -37.80 -23.77
C VAL A 7 -50.49 -38.07 -22.77
N ALA A 8 -49.29 -38.34 -23.28
CA ALA A 8 -48.08 -38.43 -22.48
C ALA A 8 -47.51 -37.01 -22.26
N LEU A 9 -47.46 -36.57 -21.01
CA LEU A 9 -46.55 -35.50 -20.60
C LEU A 9 -45.12 -36.01 -20.76
N ALA A 10 -44.37 -35.42 -21.67
CA ALA A 10 -42.93 -35.62 -21.75
C ALA A 10 -42.27 -34.85 -20.60
N LEU A 11 -41.97 -35.55 -19.51
CA LEU A 11 -40.91 -35.17 -18.57
C LEU A 11 -39.58 -35.23 -19.33
N CYS A 12 -39.06 -34.08 -19.74
CA CYS A 12 -37.65 -33.96 -20.09
C CYS A 12 -36.84 -34.09 -18.80
N ALA A 13 -36.51 -35.32 -18.43
CA ALA A 13 -35.37 -35.62 -17.59
C ALA A 13 -34.11 -35.20 -18.36
N VAL A 14 -33.59 -34.01 -18.07
CA VAL A 14 -32.24 -33.64 -18.48
C VAL A 14 -31.31 -34.54 -17.68
N GLY A 15 -30.77 -35.55 -18.36
CA GLY A 15 -29.74 -36.40 -17.81
C GLY A 15 -28.56 -35.55 -17.37
N TYR A 16 -28.08 -35.81 -16.16
CA TYR A 16 -26.77 -35.37 -15.71
C TYR A 16 -25.71 -36.02 -16.61
N ALA A 17 -25.43 -35.38 -17.74
CA ALA A 17 -24.13 -35.50 -18.36
C ALA A 17 -23.18 -34.74 -17.45
N SER A 18 -22.36 -35.47 -16.69
CA SER A 18 -21.15 -34.95 -16.06
C SER A 18 -20.18 -34.51 -17.15
N ALA A 19 -20.46 -33.38 -17.80
CA ALA A 19 -19.41 -32.56 -18.36
C ALA A 19 -18.61 -32.07 -17.16
N GLN A 20 -17.37 -32.52 -17.02
CA GLN A 20 -16.41 -31.81 -16.19
C GLN A 20 -16.36 -30.38 -16.77
N GLN A 21 -17.06 -29.44 -16.16
CA GLN A 21 -16.81 -28.02 -16.37
C GLN A 21 -15.34 -27.85 -16.01
N ILE A 22 -14.50 -27.68 -17.03
CA ILE A 22 -13.09 -27.35 -16.82
C ILE A 22 -13.13 -26.00 -16.12
N ALA A 23 -12.80 -25.98 -14.82
CA ALA A 23 -12.75 -24.75 -14.06
C ALA A 23 -11.81 -23.76 -14.75
N LEU A 24 -12.18 -22.48 -14.75
CA LEU A 24 -11.37 -21.41 -15.35
C LEU A 24 -9.93 -21.48 -14.80
N PRO A 25 -8.89 -21.23 -15.63
CA PRO A 25 -7.50 -21.19 -15.15
C PRO A 25 -7.33 -20.26 -13.94
N ALA A 26 -7.94 -19.07 -13.99
CA ALA A 26 -7.97 -18.13 -12.88
C ALA A 26 -8.63 -18.72 -11.61
N ALA A 27 -9.73 -19.47 -11.75
CA ALA A 27 -10.40 -20.10 -10.62
C ALA A 27 -9.52 -21.15 -9.93
N LEU A 28 -8.83 -21.98 -10.71
CA LEU A 28 -7.89 -22.96 -10.17
C LEU A 28 -6.71 -22.27 -9.46
N ALA A 29 -6.15 -21.22 -10.08
CA ALA A 29 -5.00 -20.51 -9.55
C ALA A 29 -5.31 -19.64 -8.33
N TYR A 30 -6.53 -19.13 -8.18
CA TYR A 30 -6.97 -18.32 -7.03
C TYR A 30 -7.39 -19.16 -5.81
N THR A 31 -7.68 -20.45 -6.01
CA THR A 31 -8.22 -21.32 -4.94
C THR A 31 -7.18 -21.56 -3.83
N PRO A 32 -7.49 -21.27 -2.56
CA PRO A 32 -6.62 -21.61 -1.43
C PRO A 32 -6.51 -23.13 -1.25
N LEU A 33 -5.33 -23.58 -0.84
CA LEU A 33 -5.02 -25.01 -0.71
C LEU A 33 -4.85 -25.38 0.76
N SER A 34 -5.65 -26.32 1.24
CA SER A 34 -5.58 -26.80 2.64
C SER A 34 -4.78 -28.09 2.75
N ALA A 35 -3.90 -28.15 3.74
CA ALA A 35 -3.16 -29.34 4.13
C ALA A 35 -3.03 -29.43 5.66
N PRO A 36 -2.77 -30.62 6.23
CA PRO A 36 -2.38 -30.72 7.63
C PRO A 36 -1.09 -29.94 7.88
N CYS A 37 -1.04 -29.14 8.95
CA CYS A 37 0.18 -28.48 9.36
C CYS A 37 1.26 -29.50 9.78
N PRO A 38 2.56 -29.18 9.59
CA PRO A 38 3.64 -30.03 10.08
C PRO A 38 3.53 -30.32 11.58
N ALA A 39 3.98 -31.50 12.00
CA ALA A 39 4.01 -31.85 13.43
C ALA A 39 4.87 -30.85 14.21
N ASN A 40 4.38 -30.42 15.38
CA ASN A 40 5.01 -29.40 16.25
C ASN A 40 5.18 -28.00 15.62
N PHE A 41 4.48 -27.72 14.51
CA PHE A 41 4.45 -26.38 13.93
C PHE A 41 3.68 -25.41 14.84
N THR A 42 4.26 -24.23 15.06
CA THR A 42 3.59 -23.13 15.75
C THR A 42 3.27 -22.05 14.72
N LEU A 43 1.98 -21.86 14.45
CA LEU A 43 1.51 -20.92 13.44
C LEU A 43 1.75 -19.45 13.83
N VAL A 44 1.52 -19.12 15.10
CA VAL A 44 1.58 -17.73 15.59
C VAL A 44 2.93 -17.45 16.24
N ARG A 45 3.63 -16.45 15.70
CA ARG A 45 4.81 -15.84 16.32
C ARG A 45 4.37 -14.67 17.19
N SER A 46 4.83 -14.62 18.44
CA SER A 46 4.67 -13.41 19.25
C SER A 46 5.78 -12.41 18.93
N ALA A 47 5.41 -11.14 18.71
CA ALA A 47 6.35 -10.01 18.65
C ALA A 47 6.70 -9.49 20.05
N GLY A 48 5.95 -9.89 21.08
CA GLY A 48 6.19 -9.51 22.47
C GLY A 48 6.07 -8.01 22.74
N LYS A 49 6.39 -7.61 23.97
CA LYS A 49 6.27 -6.20 24.43
C LYS A 49 7.24 -5.23 23.75
N HIS A 50 8.29 -5.76 23.11
CA HIS A 50 9.34 -4.97 22.46
C HIS A 50 9.21 -4.98 20.93
N ALA A 51 8.06 -5.43 20.40
CA ALA A 51 7.78 -5.47 18.96
C ALA A 51 8.91 -6.10 18.15
N THR A 52 9.40 -7.26 18.58
CA THR A 52 10.52 -7.95 17.94
C THR A 52 10.16 -8.36 16.51
N LEU A 53 11.03 -8.00 15.56
CA LEU A 53 10.90 -8.37 14.15
C LEU A 53 11.07 -9.88 13.95
N SER A 54 10.55 -10.41 12.84
CA SER A 54 10.90 -11.77 12.43
C SER A 54 12.39 -11.88 12.10
N HIS A 55 12.90 -13.11 12.18
CA HIS A 55 14.26 -13.42 11.75
C HIS A 55 14.45 -13.08 10.26
N GLN A 56 13.43 -13.33 9.44
CA GLN A 56 13.46 -13.09 7.99
C GLN A 56 13.56 -11.60 7.65
N GLU A 57 12.76 -10.74 8.28
CA GLU A 57 12.87 -9.28 8.10
C GLU A 57 14.24 -8.77 8.56
N THR A 58 14.69 -9.21 9.75
CA THR A 58 16.02 -8.86 10.28
C THR A 58 17.15 -9.27 9.32
N ALA A 59 17.06 -10.48 8.75
CA ALA A 59 18.04 -11.01 7.80
C ALA A 59 18.03 -10.22 6.48
N TYR A 60 16.86 -9.88 5.95
CA TYR A 60 16.72 -9.08 4.73
C TYR A 60 17.35 -7.70 4.91
N ILE A 61 16.95 -6.98 5.96
CA ILE A 61 17.41 -5.61 6.23
C ILE A 61 18.92 -5.59 6.47
N SER A 62 19.44 -6.50 7.31
CA SER A 62 20.88 -6.56 7.59
C SER A 62 21.72 -6.95 6.36
N THR A 63 21.18 -7.75 5.44
CA THR A 63 21.86 -8.10 4.20
C THR A 63 21.84 -6.93 3.20
N ARG A 64 20.69 -6.25 3.06
CA ARG A 64 20.55 -5.03 2.25
C ARG A 64 21.51 -3.94 2.74
N GLN A 65 21.58 -3.72 4.04
CA GLN A 65 22.52 -2.76 4.67
C GLN A 65 23.98 -3.04 4.33
N LYS A 66 24.38 -4.31 4.20
CA LYS A 66 25.76 -4.69 3.89
C LYS A 66 26.07 -4.70 2.40
N LYS A 67 25.13 -5.16 1.56
CA LYS A 67 25.37 -5.45 0.14
C LYS A 67 24.92 -4.35 -0.81
N VAL A 68 23.83 -3.64 -0.48
CA VAL A 68 23.15 -2.74 -1.43
C VAL A 68 23.24 -1.29 -0.99
N LEU A 69 22.97 -1.00 0.28
CA LEU A 69 22.93 0.39 0.78
C LEU A 69 24.24 1.17 0.59
N PRO A 70 25.47 0.60 0.70
CA PRO A 70 26.68 1.37 0.46
C PRO A 70 26.74 1.98 -0.95
N GLY A 71 26.35 1.21 -1.98
CA GLY A 71 26.30 1.68 -3.35
C GLY A 71 25.17 2.66 -3.62
N ALA A 72 23.99 2.40 -3.02
CA ALA A 72 22.83 3.27 -3.14
C ALA A 72 23.07 4.67 -2.52
N TRP A 73 23.62 4.71 -1.30
CA TRP A 73 23.96 5.97 -0.63
C TRP A 73 25.07 6.74 -1.35
N SER A 74 26.09 6.04 -1.87
CA SER A 74 27.15 6.67 -2.68
C SER A 74 26.61 7.27 -3.99
N SER A 75 25.65 6.60 -4.63
CA SER A 75 24.99 7.08 -5.84
C SER A 75 24.10 8.30 -5.57
N TYR A 76 23.33 8.27 -4.46
CA TYR A 76 22.57 9.43 -4.00
C TYR A 76 23.49 10.62 -3.66
N LEU A 77 24.58 10.39 -2.93
CA LEU A 77 25.57 11.43 -2.63
C LEU A 77 26.12 12.06 -3.91
N SER A 78 26.44 11.27 -4.92
CA SER A 78 26.94 11.78 -6.21
C SER A 78 25.94 12.72 -6.88
N ALA A 79 24.64 12.42 -6.81
CA ALA A 79 23.58 13.29 -7.30
C ALA A 79 23.51 14.61 -6.51
N VAL A 80 23.58 14.52 -5.17
CA VAL A 80 23.59 15.69 -4.27
C VAL A 80 24.80 16.58 -4.54
N GLU A 81 26.00 16.02 -4.68
CA GLU A 81 27.24 16.76 -4.96
C GLU A 81 27.22 17.42 -6.34
N HIS A 82 26.62 16.77 -7.35
CA HIS A 82 26.43 17.37 -8.66
C HIS A 82 25.51 18.61 -8.58
N SER A 83 24.37 18.47 -7.91
CA SER A 83 23.42 19.57 -7.69
C SER A 83 24.06 20.71 -6.87
N ALA A 84 24.70 20.38 -5.75
CA ALA A 84 25.36 21.35 -4.87
C ALA A 84 26.48 22.13 -5.59
N ARG A 85 27.31 21.47 -6.42
CA ARG A 85 28.34 22.15 -7.24
C ARG A 85 27.73 23.14 -8.23
N THR A 86 26.62 22.76 -8.88
CA THR A 86 25.91 23.62 -9.83
C THR A 86 25.34 24.87 -9.14
N GLN A 87 24.96 24.75 -7.87
CA GLN A 87 24.43 25.85 -7.06
C GLN A 87 25.49 26.55 -6.18
N HIS A 88 26.77 26.17 -6.30
CA HIS A 88 27.87 26.67 -5.46
C HIS A 88 27.63 26.50 -3.94
N ILE A 89 26.97 25.40 -3.54
CA ILE A 89 26.68 25.06 -2.14
C ILE A 89 27.79 24.17 -1.57
N ALA A 90 28.36 24.55 -0.43
CA ALA A 90 29.32 23.73 0.31
C ALA A 90 28.58 22.76 1.26
N LEU A 91 28.72 21.45 1.03
CA LEU A 91 28.15 20.41 1.88
C LEU A 91 29.00 20.20 3.14
N PRO A 92 28.40 19.99 4.32
CA PRO A 92 29.16 19.69 5.54
C PRO A 92 29.88 18.34 5.45
N HIS A 93 31.08 18.24 6.02
CA HIS A 93 31.88 17.00 5.99
C HIS A 93 31.16 15.79 6.59
N TYR A 94 30.35 15.97 7.64
CA TYR A 94 29.62 14.84 8.23
C TYR A 94 28.57 14.26 7.26
N LEU A 95 27.98 15.09 6.39
CA LEU A 95 26.97 14.64 5.43
C LEU A 95 27.61 13.69 4.43
N THR A 96 28.74 14.11 3.84
CA THR A 96 29.48 13.27 2.89
C THR A 96 30.02 12.02 3.59
N ALA A 97 30.60 12.15 4.79
CA ALA A 97 31.11 11.02 5.56
C ALA A 97 30.05 9.96 5.89
N ILE A 98 28.83 10.37 6.28
CA ILE A 98 27.72 9.45 6.55
C ILE A 98 27.32 8.71 5.27
N LEU A 99 27.11 9.44 4.16
CA LEU A 99 26.64 8.83 2.91
C LEU A 99 27.72 8.00 2.18
N GLU A 100 29.00 8.21 2.49
CA GLU A 100 30.11 7.34 2.06
C GLU A 100 30.30 6.10 2.93
N GLY A 101 29.55 5.96 4.03
CA GLY A 101 29.67 4.84 4.95
C GLY A 101 30.86 4.93 5.91
N ARG A 102 31.39 6.13 6.15
CA ARG A 102 32.37 6.38 7.23
C ARG A 102 31.72 6.47 8.61
N ALA A 103 30.38 6.49 8.65
CA ALA A 103 29.53 6.31 9.82
C ALA A 103 28.37 5.35 9.47
N GLU A 104 27.57 4.97 10.46
CA GLU A 104 26.37 4.17 10.21
C GLU A 104 25.40 4.91 9.29
N PHE A 105 24.92 4.22 8.24
CA PHE A 105 23.96 4.78 7.31
C PHE A 105 22.62 5.09 7.99
N PRO A 106 21.87 6.10 7.52
CA PRO A 106 20.52 6.33 8.00
C PRO A 106 19.58 5.21 7.52
N THR A 107 18.68 4.76 8.39
CA THR A 107 17.58 3.87 7.99
C THR A 107 16.44 4.71 7.42
N LEU A 108 16.24 4.66 6.10
CA LEU A 108 15.19 5.40 5.40
C LEU A 108 13.93 4.53 5.18
N GLY A 109 12.77 5.03 5.61
CA GLY A 109 11.46 4.51 5.25
C GLY A 109 10.72 5.44 4.28
N ILE A 110 9.89 4.87 3.40
CA ILE A 110 8.98 5.63 2.53
C ILE A 110 7.56 5.12 2.77
N ALA A 111 6.60 6.02 2.94
CA ALA A 111 5.18 5.69 3.10
C ALA A 111 4.35 6.43 2.03
N THR A 112 3.51 5.69 1.30
CA THR A 112 2.60 6.24 0.28
C THR A 112 1.15 6.10 0.70
N SER A 113 0.39 7.20 0.65
CA SER A 113 -0.96 7.26 1.19
C SER A 113 -2.01 6.50 0.38
N GLY A 114 -3.20 6.42 0.96
CA GLY A 114 -4.45 6.11 0.28
C GLY A 114 -5.05 7.27 -0.50
N GLY A 115 -6.14 6.98 -1.21
CA GLY A 115 -6.81 7.92 -2.13
C GLY A 115 -6.99 7.40 -3.57
N GLY A 116 -7.18 6.08 -3.73
CA GLY A 116 -7.42 5.47 -5.04
C GLY A 116 -6.31 5.74 -6.07
N MET A 117 -6.69 5.87 -7.34
CA MET A 117 -5.73 6.10 -8.43
C MET A 117 -4.96 7.42 -8.31
N ARG A 118 -5.56 8.46 -7.74
CA ARG A 118 -4.86 9.73 -7.46
C ARG A 118 -3.63 9.47 -6.58
N ALA A 119 -3.80 8.72 -5.50
CA ALA A 119 -2.71 8.41 -4.58
C ALA A 119 -1.68 7.46 -5.20
N ALA A 120 -2.12 6.47 -5.98
CA ALA A 120 -1.22 5.58 -6.73
C ALA A 120 -0.32 6.37 -7.70
N LEU A 121 -0.90 7.30 -8.48
CA LEU A 121 -0.18 8.14 -9.43
C LEU A 121 0.72 9.18 -8.75
N PHE A 122 0.24 9.83 -7.69
CA PHE A 122 1.02 10.81 -6.94
C PHE A 122 2.20 10.14 -6.23
N GLY A 123 1.93 9.07 -5.47
CA GLY A 123 2.94 8.22 -4.85
C GLY A 123 3.96 7.71 -5.87
N GLY A 124 3.48 7.16 -6.99
CA GLY A 124 4.34 6.64 -8.04
C GLY A 124 5.24 7.72 -8.62
N THR A 125 4.69 8.91 -8.88
CA THR A 125 5.49 10.04 -9.35
C THR A 125 6.56 10.45 -8.35
N VAL A 126 6.24 10.53 -7.06
CA VAL A 126 7.23 10.85 -6.03
C VAL A 126 8.31 9.75 -5.97
N LEU A 127 7.94 8.46 -6.05
CA LEU A 127 8.93 7.38 -6.16
C LEU A 127 9.82 7.53 -7.40
N ASN A 128 9.27 7.92 -8.55
CA ASN A 128 10.02 8.20 -9.77
C ASN A 128 10.99 9.38 -9.60
N THR A 129 10.57 10.42 -8.87
CA THR A 129 11.41 11.56 -8.48
C THR A 129 12.57 11.14 -7.57
N LEU A 130 12.36 10.12 -6.73
CA LEU A 130 13.40 9.57 -5.84
C LEU A 130 14.24 8.47 -6.50
N ASP A 131 13.88 8.03 -7.71
CA ASP A 131 14.51 6.91 -8.40
C ASP A 131 15.85 7.32 -9.04
N GLY A 132 16.93 6.65 -8.64
CA GLY A 132 18.27 6.84 -9.21
C GLY A 132 18.43 6.32 -10.63
N ARG A 133 17.46 5.55 -11.13
CA ARG A 133 17.39 5.11 -12.53
C ARG A 133 16.82 6.19 -13.46
N ASN A 134 16.23 7.26 -12.90
CA ASN A 134 15.71 8.40 -13.63
C ASN A 134 16.77 9.51 -13.70
N SER A 135 17.27 9.79 -14.91
CA SER A 135 18.32 10.80 -15.13
C SER A 135 17.87 12.22 -14.79
N THR A 136 16.58 12.56 -14.94
CA THR A 136 16.02 13.85 -14.52
C THR A 136 16.05 13.99 -13.01
N SER A 137 15.70 12.93 -12.28
CA SER A 137 15.77 12.86 -10.82
C SER A 137 17.20 12.99 -10.29
N VAL A 138 18.15 12.29 -10.92
CA VAL A 138 19.58 12.40 -10.60
C VAL A 138 20.10 13.81 -10.86
N SER A 139 19.74 14.41 -11.99
CA SER A 139 20.12 15.79 -12.32
C SER A 139 19.54 16.82 -11.34
N ALA A 140 18.33 16.56 -10.82
CA ALA A 140 17.71 17.37 -9.78
C ALA A 140 18.35 17.18 -8.38
N GLY A 141 19.24 16.20 -8.19
CA GLY A 141 19.93 15.94 -6.92
C GLY A 141 19.09 15.18 -5.88
N VAL A 142 17.96 14.60 -6.29
CA VAL A 142 17.04 13.85 -5.40
C VAL A 142 16.98 12.36 -5.75
N GLY A 143 17.43 11.97 -6.95
CA GLY A 143 17.47 10.59 -7.41
C GLY A 143 18.46 9.72 -6.63
N GLY A 144 18.04 8.50 -6.28
CA GLY A 144 18.81 7.50 -5.54
C GLY A 144 18.22 7.15 -4.17
N LEU A 145 17.32 8.00 -3.65
CA LEU A 145 16.64 7.76 -2.37
C LEU A 145 15.74 6.51 -2.39
N LEU A 146 15.12 6.18 -3.52
CA LEU A 146 14.35 4.94 -3.64
C LEU A 146 15.24 3.70 -3.47
N GLN A 147 16.44 3.70 -4.09
CA GLN A 147 17.40 2.61 -3.94
C GLN A 147 18.02 2.58 -2.54
N ALA A 148 18.09 3.71 -1.85
CA ALA A 148 18.62 3.81 -0.50
C ALA A 148 17.60 3.48 0.60
N ALA A 149 16.30 3.42 0.27
CA ALA A 149 15.26 3.11 1.23
C ALA A 149 15.37 1.66 1.75
N SER A 150 15.20 1.49 3.05
CA SER A 150 15.14 0.20 3.72
C SER A 150 13.74 -0.40 3.69
N TYR A 151 12.71 0.44 3.80
CA TYR A 151 11.30 0.03 3.83
C TYR A 151 10.46 0.88 2.89
N LEU A 152 9.41 0.27 2.31
CA LEU A 152 8.39 0.93 1.50
C LEU A 152 7.00 0.45 1.95
N ALA A 153 6.19 1.35 2.50
CA ALA A 153 4.83 1.06 2.94
C ALA A 153 3.78 1.72 2.07
N GLY A 154 2.65 1.03 1.85
CA GLY A 154 1.48 1.56 1.15
C GLY A 154 0.17 1.06 1.76
N LEU A 155 -0.88 1.87 1.65
CA LEU A 155 -2.26 1.46 1.94
C LEU A 155 -3.20 1.99 0.85
N SER A 156 -4.37 1.39 0.68
CA SER A 156 -5.38 1.82 -0.28
C SER A 156 -4.82 2.01 -1.70
N GLY A 157 -4.97 3.17 -2.32
CA GLY A 157 -4.33 3.52 -3.60
C GLY A 157 -2.81 3.36 -3.62
N GLY A 158 -2.13 3.66 -2.51
CA GLY A 158 -0.71 3.37 -2.31
C GLY A 158 -0.41 1.85 -2.30
N SER A 159 -1.39 1.02 -1.91
CA SER A 159 -1.27 -0.44 -2.04
C SER A 159 -1.27 -0.89 -3.50
N PHE A 160 -2.04 -0.26 -4.39
CA PHE A 160 -2.00 -0.55 -5.84
C PHE A 160 -0.59 -0.33 -6.38
N LEU A 161 0.03 0.80 -5.99
CA LEU A 161 1.41 1.14 -6.37
C LEU A 161 2.41 0.13 -5.83
N VAL A 162 2.44 -0.11 -4.52
CA VAL A 162 3.47 -0.95 -3.90
C VAL A 162 3.33 -2.41 -4.34
N THR A 163 2.11 -2.96 -4.37
CA THR A 163 1.89 -4.34 -4.79
C THR A 163 2.24 -4.55 -6.25
N SER A 164 1.81 -3.66 -7.16
CA SER A 164 2.14 -3.77 -8.59
C SER A 164 3.64 -3.64 -8.85
N LEU A 165 4.30 -2.68 -8.18
CA LEU A 165 5.74 -2.44 -8.31
C LEU A 165 6.55 -3.67 -7.89
N VAL A 166 6.21 -4.24 -6.75
CA VAL A 166 6.96 -5.35 -6.16
C VAL A 166 6.72 -6.63 -6.94
N GLN A 167 5.46 -6.99 -7.22
CA GLN A 167 5.13 -8.23 -7.94
C GLN A 167 5.68 -8.23 -9.38
N ALA A 168 5.77 -7.05 -10.01
CA ALA A 168 6.35 -6.89 -11.35
C ALA A 168 7.89 -6.96 -11.38
N ASN A 169 8.53 -7.39 -10.29
CA ASN A 169 9.98 -7.45 -10.12
C ASN A 169 10.66 -6.07 -10.20
N PHE A 170 10.03 -5.06 -9.60
CA PHE A 170 10.57 -3.72 -9.33
C PHE A 170 11.04 -2.93 -10.58
N PRO A 171 10.20 -2.76 -11.62
CA PRO A 171 10.54 -1.95 -12.80
C PRO A 171 10.70 -0.46 -12.44
N THR A 172 11.04 0.36 -13.43
CA THR A 172 10.93 1.83 -13.27
C THR A 172 9.44 2.22 -13.21
N ILE A 173 9.11 3.32 -12.52
CA ILE A 173 7.71 3.77 -12.42
C ILE A 173 7.08 4.06 -13.79
N PRO A 174 7.74 4.71 -14.77
CA PRO A 174 7.17 4.86 -16.10
C PRO A 174 6.85 3.52 -16.77
N SER A 175 7.75 2.54 -16.67
CA SER A 175 7.49 1.18 -17.18
C SER A 175 6.35 0.48 -16.44
N LEU A 176 6.18 0.77 -15.15
CA LEU A 176 5.08 0.24 -14.34
C LEU A 176 3.73 0.80 -14.82
N ILE A 177 3.65 2.11 -15.05
CA ILE A 177 2.39 2.77 -15.37
C ILE A 177 2.01 2.57 -16.84
N PHE A 178 2.97 2.74 -17.76
CA PHE A 178 2.71 2.75 -19.20
C PHE A 178 3.03 1.43 -19.91
N GLY A 179 3.59 0.46 -19.20
CA GLY A 179 4.10 -0.78 -19.77
C GLY A 179 5.54 -0.65 -20.26
N LEU A 180 6.15 -1.78 -20.62
CA LEU A 180 7.48 -1.82 -21.21
C LEU A 180 7.44 -1.38 -22.68
N ASP A 181 8.53 -0.78 -23.16
CA ASP A 181 8.69 -0.45 -24.58
C ASP A 181 8.46 -1.69 -25.46
N ALA A 182 7.82 -1.49 -26.62
CA ALA A 182 7.56 -2.53 -27.61
C ALA A 182 8.87 -3.23 -28.03
N GLY A 183 9.16 -4.38 -27.44
CA GLY A 183 10.41 -5.13 -27.64
C GLY A 183 10.96 -5.84 -26.38
N ALA A 184 10.47 -5.50 -25.19
CA ALA A 184 10.84 -6.16 -23.94
C ALA A 184 10.04 -7.47 -23.71
N GLY A 185 10.20 -8.43 -24.63
CA GLY A 185 9.64 -9.78 -24.50
C GLY A 185 8.13 -9.89 -24.80
N THR A 186 7.75 -10.99 -25.44
CA THR A 186 6.36 -11.40 -25.64
C THR A 186 6.16 -12.73 -24.91
N GLY A 187 5.59 -12.69 -23.71
CA GLY A 187 5.30 -13.87 -22.90
C GLY A 187 4.20 -13.57 -21.88
N GLU A 188 3.50 -14.61 -21.43
CA GLU A 188 2.37 -14.51 -20.48
C GLU A 188 2.80 -13.91 -19.11
N ASP A 189 4.10 -13.90 -18.82
CA ASP A 189 4.69 -13.39 -17.57
C ASP A 189 5.16 -11.92 -17.63
N VAL A 190 5.03 -11.24 -18.78
CA VAL A 190 5.50 -9.86 -18.95
C VAL A 190 4.48 -8.89 -18.35
N PHE A 191 4.95 -7.98 -17.48
CA PHE A 191 4.09 -6.93 -16.95
C PHE A 191 3.73 -5.92 -18.05
N GLY A 192 2.44 -5.85 -18.39
CA GLY A 192 1.93 -5.04 -19.49
C GLY A 192 1.74 -3.55 -19.16
N GLY A 193 1.95 -3.15 -17.91
CA GLY A 193 1.61 -1.81 -17.41
C GLY A 193 0.23 -1.78 -16.75
N TRP A 194 -0.12 -0.62 -16.18
CA TRP A 194 -1.45 -0.42 -15.60
C TRP A 194 -2.50 -0.20 -16.68
N LEU A 195 -3.68 -0.82 -16.51
CA LEU A 195 -4.80 -0.68 -17.44
C LEU A 195 -5.72 0.47 -17.03
N ASN A 196 -5.19 1.69 -17.09
CA ASN A 196 -5.83 2.88 -16.53
C ASN A 196 -7.06 3.36 -17.31
N GLU A 197 -7.32 2.84 -18.51
CA GLU A 197 -8.46 3.23 -19.35
C GLU A 197 -9.77 2.53 -18.94
N LEU A 198 -9.69 1.52 -18.06
CA LEU A 198 -10.82 0.74 -17.55
C LEU A 198 -11.04 1.07 -16.07
N GLY A 199 -12.32 1.16 -15.67
CA GLY A 199 -12.69 1.46 -14.27
C GLY A 199 -12.53 0.24 -13.36
N LEU A 200 -12.20 0.47 -12.09
CA LEU A 200 -11.90 -0.60 -11.13
C LEU A 200 -13.15 -1.36 -10.68
N THR A 201 -14.28 -0.66 -10.52
CA THR A 201 -15.57 -1.28 -10.15
C THR A 201 -16.61 -1.20 -11.27
N SER A 202 -16.39 -0.36 -12.28
CA SER A 202 -17.29 -0.13 -13.40
C SER A 202 -16.50 -0.10 -14.72
N ILE A 203 -16.36 -1.26 -15.36
CA ILE A 203 -15.55 -1.42 -16.59
C ILE A 203 -16.29 -0.97 -17.86
N SER A 204 -17.61 -0.79 -17.79
CA SER A 204 -18.41 -0.37 -18.95
C SER A 204 -19.70 0.33 -18.52
N THR A 205 -20.14 1.30 -19.31
CA THR A 205 -21.49 1.89 -19.18
C THR A 205 -22.58 1.00 -19.79
N ASN A 206 -22.21 -0.04 -20.54
CA ASN A 206 -23.14 -1.05 -21.02
C ASN A 206 -23.44 -2.05 -19.90
N ALA A 207 -24.68 -2.02 -19.39
CA ALA A 207 -25.11 -2.85 -18.28
C ALA A 207 -24.95 -4.36 -18.52
N THR A 208 -25.10 -4.83 -19.76
CA THR A 208 -24.91 -6.25 -20.10
C THR A 208 -23.43 -6.63 -19.94
N VAL A 209 -22.52 -5.85 -20.52
CA VAL A 209 -21.07 -6.09 -20.41
C VAL A 209 -20.61 -6.02 -18.96
N GLN A 210 -21.12 -5.06 -18.19
CA GLN A 210 -20.81 -4.95 -16.76
C GLN A 210 -21.32 -6.16 -15.97
N THR A 211 -22.51 -6.67 -16.29
CA THR A 211 -23.08 -7.85 -15.62
C THR A 211 -22.29 -9.11 -15.95
N GLU A 212 -21.99 -9.34 -17.23
CA GLU A 212 -21.16 -10.46 -17.70
C GLU A 212 -19.77 -10.44 -17.06
N PHE A 213 -19.17 -9.25 -16.88
CA PHE A 213 -17.89 -9.13 -16.20
C PHE A 213 -17.99 -9.48 -14.71
N ILE A 214 -19.03 -9.03 -14.00
CA ILE A 214 -19.25 -9.41 -12.60
C ILE A 214 -19.45 -10.93 -12.49
N GLU A 215 -20.24 -11.55 -13.36
CA GLU A 215 -20.43 -12.99 -13.42
C GLU A 215 -19.11 -13.73 -13.63
N LEU A 216 -18.26 -13.27 -14.56
CA LEU A 216 -16.92 -13.79 -14.78
C LEU A 216 -16.07 -13.72 -13.49
N LEU A 217 -16.02 -12.59 -12.80
CA LEU A 217 -15.25 -12.47 -11.57
C LEU A 217 -15.78 -13.39 -10.45
N LEU A 218 -17.10 -13.63 -10.37
CA LEU A 218 -17.69 -14.59 -9.44
C LEU A 218 -17.28 -16.03 -9.77
N GLU A 219 -17.21 -16.39 -11.05
CA GLU A 219 -16.69 -17.70 -11.47
C GLU A 219 -15.22 -17.90 -11.09
N GLU A 220 -14.40 -16.86 -11.22
CA GLU A 220 -12.97 -16.89 -10.85
C GLU A 220 -12.73 -17.09 -9.35
N ILE A 221 -13.65 -16.68 -8.48
CA ILE A 221 -13.50 -16.85 -7.02
C ILE A 221 -14.28 -18.03 -6.47
N ALA A 222 -15.10 -18.70 -7.29
CA ALA A 222 -15.96 -19.81 -6.85
C ALA A 222 -15.18 -20.97 -6.20
N GLY A 223 -13.96 -21.22 -6.65
CA GLY A 223 -13.08 -22.25 -6.09
C GLY A 223 -12.68 -21.98 -4.63
N LYS A 224 -12.54 -20.71 -4.22
CA LYS A 224 -12.28 -20.33 -2.83
C LYS A 224 -13.47 -20.66 -1.92
N HIS A 225 -14.70 -20.40 -2.36
CA HIS A 225 -15.91 -20.82 -1.65
C HIS A 225 -16.02 -22.35 -1.56
N ALA A 226 -15.76 -23.06 -2.68
CA ALA A 226 -15.76 -24.52 -2.72
C ALA A 226 -14.72 -25.16 -1.78
N ALA A 227 -13.60 -24.48 -1.55
CA ALA A 227 -12.58 -24.87 -0.58
C ALA A 227 -12.95 -24.54 0.89
N GLY A 228 -14.12 -23.95 1.13
CA GLY A 228 -14.65 -23.67 2.47
C GLY A 228 -14.24 -22.31 3.06
N PHE A 229 -13.73 -21.40 2.23
CA PHE A 229 -13.34 -20.05 2.64
C PHE A 229 -14.42 -19.02 2.29
N PRO A 230 -14.54 -17.93 3.08
CA PRO A 230 -15.54 -16.92 2.82
C PRO A 230 -15.28 -16.18 1.50
N ILE A 231 -16.37 -15.78 0.84
CA ILE A 231 -16.37 -14.86 -0.31
C ILE A 231 -17.12 -13.59 0.04
N THR A 232 -16.51 -12.46 -0.29
CA THR A 232 -16.97 -11.09 -0.01
C THR A 232 -16.77 -10.21 -1.22
N PHE A 233 -17.22 -8.95 -1.15
CA PHE A 233 -16.95 -7.94 -2.17
C PHE A 233 -15.44 -7.79 -2.43
N THR A 234 -14.60 -7.88 -1.40
CA THR A 234 -13.14 -7.82 -1.54
C THR A 234 -12.61 -8.89 -2.50
N ASP A 235 -13.19 -10.08 -2.53
CA ASP A 235 -12.75 -11.14 -3.46
C ASP A 235 -13.04 -10.77 -4.91
N VAL A 236 -14.21 -10.20 -5.19
CA VAL A 236 -14.57 -9.69 -6.52
C VAL A 236 -13.65 -8.52 -6.89
N PHE A 237 -13.48 -7.57 -5.97
CA PHE A 237 -12.61 -6.41 -6.18
C PHE A 237 -11.15 -6.83 -6.40
N SER A 238 -10.67 -7.84 -5.66
CA SER A 238 -9.35 -8.46 -5.81
C SER A 238 -9.11 -9.00 -7.22
N ARG A 239 -10.11 -9.61 -7.86
CA ARG A 239 -9.97 -10.07 -9.25
C ARG A 239 -9.98 -8.91 -10.25
N SER A 240 -10.77 -7.87 -9.99
CA SER A 240 -10.69 -6.64 -10.78
C SER A 240 -9.31 -5.99 -10.67
N LEU A 241 -8.79 -5.76 -9.46
CA LEU A 241 -7.45 -5.20 -9.24
C LEU A 241 -6.35 -6.04 -9.88
N ALA A 242 -6.46 -7.37 -9.85
CA ALA A 242 -5.49 -8.25 -10.52
C ALA A 242 -5.39 -7.94 -12.02
N ARG A 243 -6.52 -7.77 -12.69
CA ARG A 243 -6.56 -7.44 -14.12
C ARG A 243 -5.96 -6.06 -14.43
N HIS A 244 -5.97 -5.12 -13.49
CA HIS A 244 -5.45 -3.77 -13.70
C HIS A 244 -3.97 -3.59 -13.32
N PHE A 245 -3.49 -4.31 -12.30
CA PHE A 245 -2.23 -3.99 -11.62
C PHE A 245 -1.26 -5.16 -11.45
N VAL A 246 -1.66 -6.38 -11.81
CA VAL A 246 -0.86 -7.59 -11.63
C VAL A 246 -0.47 -8.19 -12.98
N ASN A 247 0.67 -8.89 -13.05
CA ASN A 247 1.13 -9.54 -14.29
C ASN A 247 0.06 -10.48 -14.88
N GLY A 248 0.06 -10.59 -16.21
CA GLY A 248 -0.77 -11.57 -16.94
C GLY A 248 -2.11 -11.04 -17.45
N THR A 249 -2.26 -9.72 -17.59
CA THR A 249 -3.41 -9.10 -18.28
C THR A 249 -2.95 -7.97 -19.20
N THR A 250 -3.57 -7.89 -20.37
CA THR A 250 -3.44 -6.79 -21.32
C THR A 250 -4.83 -6.28 -21.70
N LEU A 251 -4.93 -5.10 -22.34
CA LEU A 251 -6.22 -4.63 -22.86
C LEU A 251 -6.87 -5.61 -23.86
N ALA A 252 -6.07 -6.36 -24.62
CA ALA A 252 -6.57 -7.27 -25.65
C ALA A 252 -7.20 -8.54 -25.06
N ASP A 253 -6.72 -8.99 -23.91
CA ASP A 253 -7.20 -10.20 -23.22
C ASP A 253 -8.01 -9.92 -21.95
N PHE A 254 -8.33 -8.65 -21.65
CA PHE A 254 -8.99 -8.24 -20.41
C PHE A 254 -10.29 -8.98 -20.07
N PHE A 255 -11.02 -9.49 -21.07
CA PHE A 255 -12.24 -10.28 -20.87
C PHE A 255 -12.07 -11.78 -21.19
N SER A 256 -10.85 -12.20 -21.51
CA SER A 256 -10.53 -13.59 -21.81
C SER A 256 -10.71 -14.46 -20.56
N THR A 257 -11.13 -15.70 -20.78
CA THR A 257 -11.29 -16.73 -19.76
C THR A 257 -10.17 -17.78 -19.81
N ASN A 258 -9.24 -17.65 -20.76
CA ASN A 258 -8.17 -18.63 -21.00
C ASN A 258 -6.89 -18.37 -20.20
N PHE A 259 -6.79 -17.23 -19.51
CA PHE A 259 -5.61 -16.84 -18.74
C PHE A 259 -5.95 -16.75 -17.24
N THR A 260 -4.90 -16.73 -16.41
CA THR A 260 -5.04 -16.58 -14.96
C THR A 260 -5.29 -15.15 -14.52
N HIS A 261 -4.91 -14.16 -15.33
CA HIS A 261 -5.09 -12.73 -15.01
C HIS A 261 -4.59 -12.39 -13.60
N GLY A 262 -3.33 -12.71 -13.32
CA GLY A 262 -2.68 -12.51 -12.03
C GLY A 262 -3.11 -13.45 -10.90
N ALA A 263 -4.10 -14.34 -11.09
CA ALA A 263 -4.42 -15.36 -10.10
C ALA A 263 -3.24 -16.32 -9.91
N GLY A 264 -2.95 -16.68 -8.66
CA GLY A 264 -1.82 -17.52 -8.26
C GLY A 264 -0.54 -16.72 -7.95
N ILE A 265 -0.49 -15.42 -8.27
CA ILE A 265 0.60 -14.55 -7.84
C ILE A 265 0.35 -14.15 -6.38
N THR A 266 1.22 -14.61 -5.49
CA THR A 266 1.08 -14.48 -4.04
C THR A 266 2.04 -13.44 -3.47
N TRP A 267 1.63 -12.77 -2.40
CA TRP A 267 2.44 -11.76 -1.70
C TRP A 267 3.68 -12.39 -1.06
N SER A 268 3.57 -13.58 -0.49
CA SER A 268 4.72 -14.35 -0.04
C SER A 268 5.62 -14.82 -1.20
N GLY A 269 5.07 -14.99 -2.40
CA GLY A 269 5.80 -15.34 -3.62
C GLY A 269 6.82 -14.27 -4.05
N VAL A 270 6.66 -13.02 -3.60
CA VAL A 270 7.64 -11.93 -3.80
C VAL A 270 9.03 -12.32 -3.30
N ALA A 271 9.11 -13.17 -2.27
CA ALA A 271 10.39 -13.64 -1.73
C ALA A 271 11.28 -14.35 -2.77
N ASN A 272 10.69 -14.86 -3.85
CA ASN A 272 11.37 -15.61 -4.91
C ASN A 272 11.70 -14.73 -6.14
N LEU A 273 11.37 -13.44 -6.11
CA LEU A 273 11.71 -12.51 -7.20
C LEU A 273 13.19 -12.13 -7.13
N SER A 274 13.85 -12.05 -8.28
CA SER A 274 15.30 -11.80 -8.33
C SER A 274 15.70 -10.49 -7.65
N THR A 275 14.90 -9.43 -7.80
CA THR A 275 15.17 -8.13 -7.15
C THR A 275 14.97 -8.20 -5.63
N PHE A 276 14.13 -9.10 -5.12
CA PHE A 276 13.99 -9.33 -3.68
C PHE A 276 15.12 -10.23 -3.16
N GLU A 277 15.43 -11.35 -3.82
CA GLU A 277 16.53 -12.24 -3.45
C GLU A 277 17.90 -11.51 -3.44
N ASN A 278 18.09 -10.57 -4.38
CA ASN A 278 19.28 -9.71 -4.44
C ASN A 278 19.21 -8.50 -3.49
N HIS A 279 18.10 -8.36 -2.76
CA HIS A 279 17.86 -7.29 -1.79
C HIS A 279 17.90 -5.90 -2.44
N GLU A 280 17.52 -5.77 -3.71
CA GLU A 280 17.60 -4.54 -4.52
C GLU A 280 16.41 -3.60 -4.27
N MET A 281 15.24 -4.13 -3.93
CA MET A 281 14.09 -3.33 -3.53
C MET A 281 14.04 -3.03 -2.01
N PRO A 282 13.42 -1.93 -1.57
CA PRO A 282 13.07 -1.75 -0.16
C PRO A 282 12.15 -2.87 0.33
N PHE A 283 12.19 -3.20 1.62
CA PHE A 283 11.30 -4.20 2.20
C PHE A 283 9.85 -3.71 2.16
N PRO A 284 8.94 -4.39 1.43
CA PRO A 284 7.62 -3.86 1.17
C PRO A 284 6.61 -4.27 2.24
N ILE A 285 5.74 -3.33 2.61
CA ILE A 285 4.72 -3.49 3.65
C ILE A 285 3.40 -2.92 3.13
N ILE A 286 2.31 -3.69 3.24
CA ILE A 286 0.96 -3.20 2.99
C ILE A 286 0.21 -3.10 4.31
N VAL A 287 -0.46 -1.98 4.55
CA VAL A 287 -1.22 -1.74 5.79
C VAL A 287 -2.71 -1.88 5.56
N THR A 288 -3.42 -2.52 6.48
CA THR A 288 -4.88 -2.65 6.47
C THR A 288 -5.43 -2.47 7.87
N ASP A 289 -6.63 -1.93 7.95
CA ASP A 289 -7.35 -1.79 9.21
C ASP A 289 -8.28 -2.96 9.44
N SER A 290 -8.82 -3.03 10.65
CA SER A 290 -9.81 -4.03 11.01
C SER A 290 -11.01 -3.38 11.69
N VAL A 291 -12.19 -3.91 11.36
CA VAL A 291 -13.46 -3.57 12.00
C VAL A 291 -13.94 -4.74 12.83
N SER A 292 -14.56 -4.46 13.97
CA SER A 292 -15.08 -5.50 14.85
C SER A 292 -16.35 -5.07 15.57
N GLN A 293 -17.24 -6.03 15.78
CA GLN A 293 -18.44 -5.83 16.60
C GLN A 293 -18.15 -5.51 18.09
N PHE A 294 -16.89 -5.60 18.54
CA PHE A 294 -16.47 -5.30 19.92
C PHE A 294 -15.59 -4.06 20.04
N GLU A 295 -15.54 -3.24 19.00
CA GLU A 295 -14.70 -2.06 18.99
C GLU A 295 -15.25 -0.92 19.87
N ASN A 296 -14.42 0.10 20.09
CA ASN A 296 -14.78 1.24 20.92
C ASN A 296 -15.08 2.45 20.02
N ASP A 297 -16.34 2.58 19.61
CA ASP A 297 -16.80 3.66 18.70
C ASP A 297 -16.48 5.08 19.21
N LYS A 298 -16.25 5.24 20.52
CA LYS A 298 -15.85 6.55 21.10
C LYS A 298 -14.42 6.96 20.74
N ALA A 299 -13.61 6.02 20.26
CA ALA A 299 -12.24 6.25 19.81
C ALA A 299 -12.14 6.41 18.28
N VAL A 300 -13.28 6.48 17.57
CA VAL A 300 -13.35 6.84 16.15
C VAL A 300 -13.16 8.35 16.03
N ILE A 301 -12.21 8.78 15.18
CA ILE A 301 -12.05 10.19 14.83
C ILE A 301 -13.26 10.60 13.98
N PRO A 302 -13.94 11.73 14.28
CA PRO A 302 -15.06 12.19 13.48
C PRO A 302 -14.74 12.26 11.97
N GLY A 303 -15.56 11.59 11.16
CA GLY A 303 -15.35 11.50 9.70
C GLY A 303 -14.57 10.28 9.23
N ASN A 304 -14.22 9.37 10.14
CA ASN A 304 -13.61 8.07 9.85
C ASN A 304 -14.48 6.94 10.42
N ASP A 305 -14.11 5.68 10.17
CA ASP A 305 -14.95 4.51 10.45
C ASP A 305 -14.30 3.50 11.39
N VAL A 306 -12.97 3.50 11.51
CA VAL A 306 -12.22 2.61 12.40
C VAL A 306 -11.70 3.38 13.62
N PRO A 307 -11.82 2.83 14.85
CA PRO A 307 -11.22 3.46 16.02
C PRO A 307 -9.68 3.40 16.01
N LEU A 308 -9.00 4.47 16.45
CA LEU A 308 -7.54 4.49 16.67
C LEU A 308 -7.04 3.42 17.67
N THR A 309 -7.95 2.78 18.41
CA THR A 309 -7.64 1.71 19.35
C THR A 309 -7.74 0.31 18.74
N ASN A 310 -8.21 0.16 17.51
CA ASN A 310 -8.20 -1.14 16.82
C ASN A 310 -6.78 -1.47 16.33
N PRO A 311 -6.43 -2.77 16.22
CA PRO A 311 -5.12 -3.15 15.72
C PRO A 311 -5.00 -2.80 14.24
N ILE A 312 -3.89 -2.17 13.88
CA ILE A 312 -3.44 -2.03 12.50
C ILE A 312 -2.65 -3.27 12.13
N TYR A 313 -2.95 -3.83 10.97
CA TYR A 313 -2.28 -5.02 10.44
C TYR A 313 -1.31 -4.65 9.33
N GLU A 314 -0.16 -5.32 9.33
CA GLU A 314 0.81 -5.29 8.25
C GLU A 314 0.79 -6.62 7.51
N PHE A 315 0.70 -6.57 6.19
CA PHE A 315 1.13 -7.64 5.30
C PHE A 315 2.54 -7.33 4.83
N ASN A 316 3.53 -8.05 5.36
CA ASN A 316 4.86 -8.09 4.74
C ASN A 316 5.10 -9.44 4.06
N VAL A 317 6.19 -9.53 3.29
CA VAL A 317 6.46 -10.71 2.45
C VAL A 317 6.59 -12.00 3.27
N PHE A 318 7.03 -11.91 4.53
CA PHE A 318 7.28 -13.08 5.37
C PHE A 318 6.15 -13.37 6.34
N GLU A 319 5.52 -12.35 6.90
CA GLU A 319 4.50 -12.48 7.92
C GLU A 319 3.43 -11.38 7.87
N THR A 320 2.23 -11.74 8.35
CA THR A 320 1.07 -10.88 8.46
C THR A 320 0.63 -10.82 9.91
N GLY A 321 0.34 -9.62 10.43
CA GLY A 321 -0.04 -9.46 11.83
C GLY A 321 0.07 -8.02 12.29
N SER A 322 0.17 -7.83 13.60
CA SER A 322 0.22 -6.49 14.20
C SER A 322 1.29 -6.41 15.28
N PHE A 323 2.05 -5.29 15.26
CA PHE A 323 2.93 -4.90 16.36
C PHE A 323 2.17 -4.27 17.53
N ASP A 324 0.88 -3.94 17.36
CA ASP A 324 0.12 -3.25 18.39
C ASP A 324 0.05 -4.06 19.68
N PRO A 325 0.16 -3.42 20.87
CA PRO A 325 0.18 -4.10 22.16
C PRO A 325 -1.04 -5.01 22.43
N MET A 326 -2.16 -4.75 21.76
CA MET A 326 -3.37 -5.54 21.91
C MET A 326 -3.29 -6.93 21.29
N LEU A 327 -2.49 -7.11 20.22
CA LEU A 327 -2.29 -8.39 19.52
C LEU A 327 -0.84 -8.87 19.60
N SER A 328 0.13 -8.02 19.23
CA SER A 328 1.58 -8.26 19.26
C SER A 328 1.99 -9.63 18.71
N SER A 329 1.39 -10.02 17.59
CA SER A 329 1.48 -11.37 17.04
C SER A 329 1.36 -11.36 15.52
N PHE A 330 2.04 -12.31 14.91
CA PHE A 330 2.15 -12.48 13.46
C PHE A 330 1.99 -13.95 13.07
N VAL A 331 1.57 -14.19 11.84
CA VAL A 331 1.59 -15.50 11.18
C VAL A 331 2.37 -15.43 9.87
N PRO A 332 2.96 -16.53 9.38
CA PRO A 332 3.59 -16.52 8.07
C PRO A 332 2.60 -16.10 6.99
N THR A 333 2.97 -15.14 6.12
CA THR A 333 2.10 -14.64 5.05
C THR A 333 1.72 -15.76 4.08
N LEU A 334 2.66 -16.66 3.77
CA LEU A 334 2.43 -17.87 2.99
C LEU A 334 1.31 -18.76 3.57
N LEU A 335 1.06 -18.64 4.87
CA LEU A 335 0.08 -19.41 5.61
C LEU A 335 -1.15 -18.59 6.03
N LEU A 336 -1.39 -17.45 5.37
CA LEU A 336 -2.58 -16.63 5.58
C LEU A 336 -3.85 -17.48 5.40
N GLY A 337 -4.84 -17.30 6.27
CA GLY A 337 -6.06 -18.12 6.30
C GLY A 337 -5.93 -19.48 6.98
N SER A 338 -4.74 -19.84 7.49
CA SER A 338 -4.57 -21.03 8.33
C SER A 338 -5.27 -20.90 9.67
N ARG A 339 -5.82 -22.00 10.18
CA ARG A 339 -6.40 -22.06 11.53
C ARG A 339 -6.27 -23.47 12.10
N ASN A 340 -6.10 -23.54 13.43
CA ASN A 340 -5.94 -24.80 14.15
C ASN A 340 -4.72 -25.59 13.62
N ARG A 341 -4.92 -26.84 13.20
CA ARG A 341 -3.89 -27.73 12.61
C ARG A 341 -4.01 -27.83 11.09
N THR A 342 -4.75 -26.93 10.46
CA THR A 342 -4.89 -26.85 9.00
C THR A 342 -4.09 -25.66 8.51
N CYS A 343 -3.08 -25.96 7.69
CA CYS A 343 -2.23 -24.99 7.05
C CYS A 343 -2.80 -24.73 5.65
N VAL A 344 -2.99 -23.46 5.34
CA VAL A 344 -3.60 -22.98 4.10
C VAL A 344 -2.54 -22.19 3.36
N SER A 345 -2.27 -22.53 2.11
CA SER A 345 -1.44 -21.72 1.22
C SER A 345 -2.28 -21.11 0.11
N ASN A 346 -1.68 -20.18 -0.64
CA ASN A 346 -2.30 -19.53 -1.81
C ASN A 346 -3.50 -18.61 -1.45
N PHE A 347 -3.71 -18.31 -0.18
CA PHE A 347 -4.72 -17.35 0.27
C PHE A 347 -4.24 -15.89 0.12
N ASP A 348 -2.92 -15.69 0.23
CA ASP A 348 -2.22 -14.41 0.19
C ASP A 348 -2.01 -13.89 -1.25
N GLN A 349 -3.02 -14.02 -2.11
CA GLN A 349 -2.98 -13.46 -3.46
C GLN A 349 -2.59 -11.97 -3.40
N VAL A 350 -1.63 -11.53 -4.22
CA VAL A 350 -1.16 -10.13 -4.22
C VAL A 350 -2.33 -9.16 -4.36
N SER A 351 -3.27 -9.47 -5.26
CA SER A 351 -4.44 -8.64 -5.47
C SER A 351 -5.45 -8.71 -4.32
N PHE A 352 -5.48 -9.78 -3.53
CA PHE A 352 -6.32 -9.86 -2.32
C PHE A 352 -5.71 -9.06 -1.16
N VAL A 353 -4.38 -9.08 -1.01
CA VAL A 353 -3.66 -8.18 -0.09
C VAL A 353 -3.93 -6.72 -0.45
N SER A 354 -3.81 -6.36 -1.72
CA SER A 354 -4.12 -5.01 -2.18
C SER A 354 -5.59 -4.66 -1.94
N ALA A 355 -6.54 -5.51 -2.35
CA ALA A 355 -7.96 -5.27 -2.15
C ALA A 355 -8.35 -5.14 -0.67
N SER A 356 -7.74 -5.95 0.22
CA SER A 356 -8.00 -5.86 1.67
C SER A 356 -7.61 -4.49 2.21
N SER A 357 -6.49 -3.95 1.73
CA SER A 357 -5.97 -2.63 2.10
C SER A 357 -6.70 -1.45 1.46
N SER A 358 -7.57 -1.68 0.48
CA SER A 358 -8.19 -0.64 -0.35
C SER A 358 -9.70 -0.75 -0.51
N ASN A 359 -10.34 -1.60 0.29
CA ASN A 359 -11.78 -1.80 0.25
C ASN A 359 -12.44 -0.85 1.25
N LEU A 360 -12.78 0.36 0.79
CA LEU A 360 -13.41 1.41 1.59
C LEU A 360 -14.95 1.37 1.54
N TRP A 361 -15.55 0.43 0.81
CA TRP A 361 -17.00 0.47 0.56
C TRP A 361 -17.86 0.03 1.76
N ASN A 362 -17.24 -0.46 2.84
CA ASN A 362 -17.93 -0.65 4.11
C ASN A 362 -18.44 0.68 4.70
N GLU A 363 -17.87 1.83 4.32
CA GLU A 363 -18.39 3.17 4.66
C GLU A 363 -19.86 3.34 4.21
N PHE A 364 -20.28 2.66 3.14
CA PHE A 364 -21.68 2.70 2.66
C PHE A 364 -22.60 1.75 3.42
N ASN A 365 -22.07 0.88 4.28
CA ASN A 365 -22.82 -0.12 5.03
C ASN A 365 -23.45 0.43 6.33
N VAL A 366 -24.07 1.61 6.24
CA VAL A 366 -24.79 2.24 7.36
C VAL A 366 -26.24 1.74 7.49
N SER A 367 -26.79 1.17 6.42
CA SER A 367 -28.08 0.47 6.40
C SER A 367 -28.18 -0.42 5.18
N ALA A 368 -29.08 -1.41 5.20
CA ALA A 368 -29.33 -2.27 4.04
C ALA A 368 -29.74 -1.47 2.78
N ALA A 369 -30.49 -0.37 2.94
CA ALA A 369 -30.89 0.49 1.84
C ALA A 369 -29.71 1.31 1.29
N ALA A 370 -28.84 1.82 2.15
CA ALA A 370 -27.65 2.57 1.74
C ALA A 370 -26.65 1.66 1.00
N LEU A 371 -26.38 0.46 1.53
CA LEU A 371 -25.51 -0.51 0.89
C LEU A 371 -26.07 -0.94 -0.48
N ALA A 372 -27.37 -1.22 -0.57
CA ALA A 372 -28.01 -1.58 -1.84
C ALA A 372 -27.98 -0.44 -2.88
N ALA A 373 -27.98 0.82 -2.44
CA ALA A 373 -27.89 2.00 -3.30
C ALA A 373 -26.45 2.39 -3.67
N SER A 374 -25.44 1.82 -3.00
CA SER A 374 -24.03 2.06 -3.28
C SER A 374 -23.59 1.45 -4.62
N SER A 375 -22.39 1.81 -5.09
CA SER A 375 -21.78 1.23 -6.29
C SER A 375 -21.54 -0.28 -6.19
N ILE A 376 -21.50 -0.84 -4.98
CA ILE A 376 -21.25 -2.28 -4.75
C ILE A 376 -22.53 -3.07 -4.47
N GLY A 377 -23.69 -2.41 -4.32
CA GLY A 377 -24.97 -3.04 -4.03
C GLY A 377 -25.32 -4.20 -4.99
N PRO A 378 -25.22 -4.01 -6.32
CA PRO A 378 -25.43 -5.09 -7.29
C PRO A 378 -24.47 -6.27 -7.12
N VAL A 379 -23.20 -6.00 -6.78
CA VAL A 379 -22.18 -7.05 -6.58
C VAL A 379 -22.47 -7.84 -5.32
N VAL A 380 -22.81 -7.17 -4.21
CA VAL A 380 -23.20 -7.82 -2.95
C VAL A 380 -24.45 -8.69 -3.15
N ALA A 381 -25.43 -8.22 -3.91
CA ALA A 381 -26.62 -9.01 -4.25
C ALA A 381 -26.26 -10.26 -5.06
N ALA A 382 -25.37 -10.14 -6.05
CA ALA A 382 -24.90 -11.26 -6.85
C ALA A 382 -24.10 -12.28 -6.01
N ILE A 383 -23.21 -11.82 -5.12
CA ILE A 383 -22.49 -12.69 -4.18
C ILE A 383 -23.48 -13.47 -3.31
N ASN A 384 -24.48 -12.81 -2.73
CA ASN A 384 -25.43 -13.47 -1.85
C ASN A 384 -26.33 -14.47 -2.58
N ALA A 385 -26.64 -14.22 -3.85
CA ALA A 385 -27.39 -15.14 -4.71
C ALA A 385 -26.55 -16.38 -5.10
N THR A 386 -25.27 -16.19 -5.41
CA THR A 386 -24.36 -17.24 -5.89
C THR A 386 -23.74 -18.05 -4.74
N PHE A 387 -23.38 -17.39 -3.65
CA PHE A 387 -22.69 -17.95 -2.47
C PHE A 387 -23.42 -17.57 -1.16
N PRO A 388 -24.55 -18.20 -0.82
CA PRO A 388 -25.28 -17.89 0.41
C PRO A 388 -24.45 -18.16 1.67
N GLN A 389 -24.12 -17.09 2.42
CA GLN A 389 -23.23 -17.13 3.58
C GLN A 389 -23.85 -16.37 4.78
N PRO A 390 -24.82 -16.94 5.50
CA PRO A 390 -25.57 -16.22 6.53
C PRO A 390 -24.68 -15.78 7.69
N GLY A 391 -24.82 -14.52 8.09
CA GLY A 391 -24.07 -13.92 9.20
C GLY A 391 -22.66 -13.44 8.85
N LEU A 392 -22.21 -13.61 7.60
CA LEU A 392 -20.96 -13.03 7.11
C LEU A 392 -21.19 -11.58 6.65
N ARG A 393 -20.27 -10.67 7.03
CA ARG A 393 -20.23 -9.31 6.48
C ARG A 393 -19.63 -9.37 5.07
N LEU A 394 -20.39 -8.94 4.06
CA LEU A 394 -20.02 -9.10 2.64
C LEU A 394 -19.24 -7.91 2.07
N ASP A 395 -19.16 -6.80 2.78
CA ASP A 395 -18.50 -5.54 2.41
C ASP A 395 -17.09 -5.38 2.97
N THR A 396 -16.52 -6.43 3.60
CA THR A 396 -15.16 -6.43 4.18
C THR A 396 -14.35 -7.60 3.64
N ALA A 397 -13.02 -7.51 3.69
CA ALA A 397 -12.19 -8.68 3.44
C ALA A 397 -12.32 -9.68 4.60
N ALA A 398 -12.72 -10.92 4.32
CA ALA A 398 -12.89 -11.95 5.33
C ALA A 398 -11.73 -12.95 5.33
N ILE A 399 -10.97 -13.00 6.43
CA ILE A 399 -9.85 -13.94 6.61
C ILE A 399 -10.12 -14.85 7.80
N PRO A 400 -9.97 -16.19 7.68
CA PRO A 400 -9.98 -17.07 8.85
C PRO A 400 -9.00 -16.59 9.91
N ASN A 401 -9.48 -16.36 11.13
CA ASN A 401 -8.70 -15.77 12.21
C ASN A 401 -7.60 -16.74 12.69
N PRO A 402 -6.31 -16.47 12.39
CA PRO A 402 -5.23 -17.33 12.85
C PRO A 402 -4.82 -17.00 14.30
N PHE A 403 -5.29 -15.88 14.84
CA PHE A 403 -5.01 -15.36 16.17
C PHE A 403 -6.09 -15.72 17.19
N GLN A 404 -6.96 -16.68 16.88
CA GLN A 404 -8.00 -17.09 17.81
C GLN A 404 -7.38 -17.60 19.13
N GLY A 405 -7.86 -17.08 20.25
CA GLY A 405 -7.34 -17.36 21.59
C GLY A 405 -6.02 -16.66 21.95
N VAL A 406 -5.39 -15.95 21.00
CA VAL A 406 -4.19 -15.15 21.26
C VAL A 406 -4.55 -13.89 22.03
N ALA A 407 -3.66 -13.47 22.94
CA ALA A 407 -3.81 -12.28 23.77
C ALA A 407 -5.23 -12.14 24.39
N PRO A 408 -5.69 -13.13 25.17
CA PRO A 408 -7.11 -13.32 25.51
C PRO A 408 -7.73 -12.20 26.38
N LYS A 409 -6.92 -11.23 26.82
CA LYS A 409 -7.37 -10.08 27.61
C LYS A 409 -7.46 -8.79 26.79
N THR A 410 -6.71 -8.68 25.71
CA THR A 410 -6.46 -7.42 25.00
C THR A 410 -6.88 -7.48 23.54
N PHE A 411 -6.76 -8.63 22.88
CA PHE A 411 -7.20 -8.76 21.51
C PHE A 411 -8.73 -8.87 21.45
N LEU A 412 -9.34 -7.98 20.70
CA LEU A 412 -10.79 -7.81 20.59
C LEU A 412 -11.45 -8.97 19.82
N ASP A 413 -10.81 -9.46 18.74
CA ASP A 413 -11.32 -10.57 17.92
C ASP A 413 -10.85 -11.96 18.36
N ARG A 414 -10.30 -12.09 19.57
CA ARG A 414 -9.78 -13.37 20.11
C ARG A 414 -10.74 -14.55 20.02
N ASN A 415 -12.05 -14.31 20.03
CA ASN A 415 -13.09 -15.33 19.96
C ASN A 415 -13.72 -15.47 18.57
N GLN A 416 -13.40 -14.57 17.64
CA GLN A 416 -13.97 -14.59 16.29
C GLN A 416 -13.29 -15.66 15.44
N THR A 417 -14.05 -16.24 14.51
CA THR A 417 -13.54 -17.22 13.55
C THR A 417 -12.99 -16.57 12.29
N ILE A 418 -13.40 -15.33 12.01
CA ILE A 418 -13.01 -14.48 10.88
C ILE A 418 -12.50 -13.16 11.46
N ILE A 419 -11.48 -12.58 10.83
CA ILE A 419 -11.12 -11.16 10.97
C ILE A 419 -11.63 -10.44 9.73
N SER A 420 -12.27 -9.29 9.95
CA SER A 420 -12.74 -8.40 8.88
C SER A 420 -11.74 -7.28 8.68
N PHE A 421 -11.06 -7.28 7.52
CA PHE A 421 -10.18 -6.19 7.11
C PHE A 421 -10.89 -5.22 6.16
N VAL A 422 -10.50 -3.95 6.28
CA VAL A 422 -11.01 -2.81 5.51
C VAL A 422 -9.84 -1.92 5.07
N ASP A 423 -10.14 -0.84 4.34
CA ASP A 423 -9.11 0.08 3.85
C ASP A 423 -8.22 0.57 5.00
N GLY A 424 -6.91 0.55 4.79
CA GLY A 424 -5.93 0.84 5.84
C GLY A 424 -5.86 2.30 6.28
N GLY A 425 -6.64 3.19 5.67
CA GLY A 425 -6.74 4.60 6.07
C GLY A 425 -8.01 4.94 6.86
N GLU A 426 -8.87 3.96 7.16
CA GLU A 426 -10.18 4.19 7.78
C GLU A 426 -10.12 4.52 9.27
N ASP A 427 -8.96 4.38 9.92
CA ASP A 427 -8.71 4.93 11.25
C ASP A 427 -8.23 6.39 11.24
N GLY A 428 -8.12 6.97 10.05
CA GLY A 428 -7.61 8.32 9.80
C GLY A 428 -6.12 8.35 9.45
N GLU A 429 -5.35 7.28 9.61
CA GLU A 429 -3.94 7.20 9.20
C GLU A 429 -3.77 6.88 7.70
N VAL A 430 -4.39 7.69 6.83
CA VAL A 430 -4.33 7.54 5.36
C VAL A 430 -2.90 7.47 4.78
N VAL A 431 -1.88 8.00 5.46
CA VAL A 431 -0.45 7.76 5.19
C VAL A 431 0.07 6.67 6.14
N PRO A 432 0.53 5.50 5.64
CA PRO A 432 0.90 4.37 6.48
C PRO A 432 2.29 4.56 7.10
N ILE A 433 2.42 5.52 8.02
CA ILE A 433 3.67 5.84 8.71
C ILE A 433 3.92 4.86 9.85
N GLN A 434 2.88 4.33 10.50
CA GLN A 434 2.99 3.44 11.67
C GLN A 434 4.05 2.33 11.52
N PRO A 435 4.14 1.60 10.38
CA PRO A 435 5.19 0.60 10.20
C PRO A 435 6.60 1.15 10.45
N MET A 436 6.87 2.39 10.05
CA MET A 436 8.17 3.04 10.23
C MET A 436 8.42 3.49 11.67
N LEU A 437 7.39 3.55 12.51
CA LEU A 437 7.49 4.01 13.90
C LEU A 437 7.81 2.87 14.87
N VAL A 438 7.72 1.61 14.42
CA VAL A 438 8.08 0.44 15.22
C VAL A 438 9.55 0.57 15.65
N LYS A 439 9.78 0.77 16.95
CA LYS A 439 11.13 1.06 17.48
C LYS A 439 12.20 0.04 17.09
N SER A 440 11.81 -1.24 16.93
CA SER A 440 12.73 -2.30 16.54
C SER A 440 13.21 -2.21 15.08
N ARG A 441 12.52 -1.45 14.22
CA ARG A 441 12.99 -1.16 12.85
C ARG A 441 14.06 -0.07 12.80
N GLY A 442 14.18 0.74 13.85
CA GLY A 442 15.23 1.77 13.97
C GLY A 442 15.25 2.75 12.79
N VAL A 443 14.07 3.19 12.33
CA VAL A 443 13.95 4.14 11.22
C VAL A 443 14.36 5.54 11.67
N ASP A 444 15.25 6.15 10.89
CA ASP A 444 15.81 7.47 11.15
C ASP A 444 15.03 8.59 10.48
N ILE A 445 14.54 8.30 9.28
CA ILE A 445 13.85 9.25 8.44
C ILE A 445 12.72 8.55 7.69
N VAL A 446 11.57 9.22 7.64
CA VAL A 446 10.42 8.80 6.85
C VAL A 446 10.15 9.85 5.78
N ILE A 447 10.10 9.45 4.51
CA ILE A 447 9.47 10.25 3.46
C ILE A 447 7.99 9.86 3.44
N ALA A 448 7.14 10.74 3.95
CA ALA A 448 5.69 10.57 3.99
C ALA A 448 5.08 11.27 2.78
N ILE A 449 4.46 10.48 1.90
CA ILE A 449 3.84 10.93 0.66
C ILE A 449 2.33 10.94 0.87
N ASP A 450 1.74 12.13 0.97
CA ASP A 450 0.32 12.31 1.28
C ASP A 450 -0.44 12.86 0.07
N ALA A 451 -1.39 12.07 -0.43
CA ALA A 451 -2.28 12.41 -1.52
C ALA A 451 -3.76 12.27 -1.13
N SER A 452 -4.07 12.45 0.16
CA SER A 452 -5.43 12.40 0.70
C SER A 452 -6.29 13.54 0.15
N ALA A 453 -7.62 13.33 0.06
CA ALA A 453 -8.60 14.30 -0.45
C ALA A 453 -9.40 14.94 0.69
N ASP A 454 -8.70 15.61 1.61
CA ASP A 454 -9.27 16.05 2.89
C ASP A 454 -10.16 17.29 2.80
N THR A 455 -10.10 18.01 1.68
CA THR A 455 -10.81 19.28 1.48
C THR A 455 -11.87 19.15 0.38
N GLU A 456 -12.82 20.07 0.33
CA GLU A 456 -13.87 20.11 -0.72
C GLU A 456 -13.30 20.12 -2.15
N ASN A 457 -12.06 20.60 -2.32
CA ASN A 457 -11.36 20.64 -3.60
C ASN A 457 -10.38 19.47 -3.80
N ASN A 458 -10.45 18.42 -2.99
CA ASN A 458 -9.61 17.21 -3.02
C ASN A 458 -8.11 17.45 -2.79
N TRP A 459 -7.75 18.44 -1.97
CA TRP A 459 -6.37 18.64 -1.48
C TRP A 459 -6.17 18.06 -0.10
N THR A 460 -4.92 17.68 0.18
CA THR A 460 -4.47 17.25 1.50
C THR A 460 -4.34 18.44 2.48
N ASN A 461 -4.80 18.26 3.71
CA ASN A 461 -4.74 19.28 4.77
C ASN A 461 -3.91 18.85 6.01
N GLY A 462 -3.33 17.64 6.00
CA GLY A 462 -2.49 17.11 7.08
C GLY A 462 -3.25 16.32 8.15
N SER A 463 -4.54 16.04 7.95
CA SER A 463 -5.34 15.25 8.90
C SER A 463 -4.72 13.87 9.16
N SER A 464 -4.18 13.23 8.14
CA SER A 464 -3.63 11.88 8.28
C SER A 464 -2.47 11.78 9.28
N ILE A 465 -1.47 12.66 9.13
CA ILE A 465 -0.30 12.65 10.01
C ILE A 465 -0.65 13.13 11.44
N ILE A 466 -1.73 13.90 11.61
CA ILE A 466 -2.31 14.23 12.92
C ILE A 466 -2.86 12.98 13.59
N SER A 467 -3.62 12.15 12.87
CA SER A 467 -4.10 10.85 13.36
C SER A 467 -2.93 9.95 13.77
N THR A 468 -1.85 9.92 12.97
CA THR A 468 -0.62 9.18 13.34
C THR A 468 -0.01 9.67 14.65
N GLN A 469 0.03 10.99 14.89
CA GLN A 469 0.51 11.52 16.16
C GLN A 469 -0.37 11.08 17.33
N GLU A 470 -1.69 11.17 17.18
CA GLU A 470 -2.66 10.78 18.20
C GLU A 470 -2.53 9.29 18.53
N ARG A 471 -2.41 8.45 17.50
CA ARG A 471 -2.25 7.00 17.67
C ARG A 471 -0.91 6.62 18.30
N ALA A 472 0.20 7.19 17.83
CA ALA A 472 1.52 6.89 18.40
C ALA A 472 1.57 7.22 19.91
N ALA A 473 0.83 8.25 20.35
CA ALA A 473 0.70 8.62 21.75
C ALA A 473 -0.08 7.59 22.60
N LEU A 474 -0.92 6.74 21.99
CA LEU A 474 -1.60 5.63 22.68
C LEU A 474 -0.64 4.49 23.03
N PHE A 475 0.40 4.27 22.22
CA PHE A 475 1.33 3.15 22.37
C PHE A 475 2.81 3.58 22.38
N PRO A 476 3.22 4.51 23.27
CA PRO A 476 4.57 5.08 23.28
C PRO A 476 5.66 4.05 23.65
N GLY A 477 5.28 2.87 24.11
CA GLY A 477 6.20 1.75 24.34
C GLY A 477 6.70 1.11 23.04
N VAL A 478 5.86 1.07 22.00
CA VAL A 478 6.12 0.40 20.72
C VAL A 478 6.48 1.41 19.63
N TYR A 479 5.84 2.58 19.62
CA TYR A 479 6.00 3.60 18.61
C TYR A 479 6.67 4.87 19.15
N SER A 480 7.41 5.55 18.28
CA SER A 480 7.94 6.89 18.51
C SER A 480 7.58 7.79 17.33
N PHE A 481 6.89 8.89 17.57
CA PHE A 481 6.56 9.88 16.55
C PHE A 481 6.99 11.28 17.00
N PRO A 482 7.55 12.12 16.12
CA PRO A 482 7.85 13.49 16.50
C PRO A 482 6.58 14.34 16.71
N PRO A 483 6.65 15.39 17.54
CA PRO A 483 5.57 16.35 17.66
C PRO A 483 5.36 17.10 16.34
N ILE A 484 4.10 17.32 15.98
CA ILE A 484 3.60 18.06 14.82
C ILE A 484 2.43 18.97 15.24
N PRO A 485 1.94 19.89 14.38
CA PRO A 485 0.72 20.63 14.69
C PRO A 485 -0.47 19.68 14.90
N THR A 486 -1.36 20.02 15.83
CA THR A 486 -2.50 19.15 16.22
C THR A 486 -3.81 19.48 15.48
N SER A 487 -3.78 20.31 14.43
CA SER A 487 -5.00 20.62 13.69
C SER A 487 -4.74 21.01 12.23
N PRO A 488 -5.63 20.63 11.30
CA PRO A 488 -5.52 21.03 9.89
C PRO A 488 -5.48 22.55 9.69
N ASN A 489 -6.17 23.32 10.55
CA ASN A 489 -6.15 24.78 10.50
C ASN A 489 -4.73 25.36 10.66
N VAL A 490 -3.89 24.75 11.49
CA VAL A 490 -2.49 25.19 11.64
C VAL A 490 -1.66 24.78 10.43
N PHE A 491 -1.89 23.59 9.86
CA PHE A 491 -1.25 23.17 8.61
C PHE A 491 -1.55 24.16 7.48
N GLU A 492 -2.82 24.53 7.31
CA GLU A 492 -3.25 25.48 6.29
C GLU A 492 -2.68 26.88 6.55
N ALA A 493 -2.82 27.43 7.76
CA ALA A 493 -2.32 28.76 8.10
C ALA A 493 -0.81 28.92 7.94
N ARG A 494 -0.07 27.81 7.99
CA ARG A 494 1.38 27.75 7.83
C ARG A 494 1.83 27.18 6.47
N ASN A 495 0.91 26.87 5.57
CA ASN A 495 1.17 26.27 4.25
C ASN A 495 1.95 24.94 4.29
N LEU A 496 1.84 24.16 5.36
CA LEU A 496 2.67 22.97 5.58
C LEU A 496 2.40 21.82 4.59
N THR A 497 1.27 21.86 3.89
CA THR A 497 0.92 20.90 2.83
C THR A 497 1.23 21.41 1.41
N ARG A 498 1.59 22.70 1.25
CA ARG A 498 1.78 23.33 -0.08
C ARG A 498 3.19 23.17 -0.64
N HIS A 499 4.13 22.74 0.20
CA HIS A 499 5.52 22.46 -0.13
C HIS A 499 6.04 21.33 0.78
N THR A 500 7.24 20.83 0.49
CA THR A 500 7.90 19.88 1.40
C THR A 500 8.12 20.52 2.77
N THR A 501 7.72 19.84 3.83
CA THR A 501 7.86 20.28 5.23
C THR A 501 8.61 19.22 6.02
N PHE A 502 9.51 19.63 6.92
CA PHE A 502 10.18 18.71 7.83
C PHE A 502 9.56 18.77 9.22
N PHE A 503 9.36 17.61 9.85
CA PHE A 503 8.88 17.51 11.22
C PHE A 503 9.88 16.77 12.11
N GLY A 504 9.93 17.15 13.38
CA GLY A 504 10.73 16.46 14.38
C GLY A 504 12.21 16.82 14.41
N CYS A 505 12.66 17.88 13.75
CA CYS A 505 14.10 18.15 13.66
C CYS A 505 14.74 18.32 15.04
N ASP A 506 14.06 18.98 15.99
CA ASP A 506 14.60 19.22 17.33
C ASP A 506 14.09 18.21 18.38
N THR A 507 13.55 17.08 17.93
CA THR A 507 13.10 15.96 18.77
C THR A 507 14.26 15.00 19.06
N ASN A 508 14.12 14.21 20.14
CA ASN A 508 15.03 13.09 20.41
C ASN A 508 15.15 12.18 19.16
N HIS A 509 16.36 11.71 18.90
CA HIS A 509 16.71 10.86 17.76
C HIS A 509 16.08 9.45 17.81
N GLU A 510 15.39 9.10 18.91
CA GLU A 510 14.53 7.90 19.00
C GLU A 510 13.26 8.01 18.15
N ALA A 511 12.85 9.21 17.71
CA ALA A 511 11.77 9.41 16.77
C ALA A 511 12.34 9.80 15.39
N PRO A 512 11.79 9.25 14.29
CA PRO A 512 12.25 9.60 12.96
C PRO A 512 12.02 11.07 12.66
N LEU A 513 12.88 11.66 11.82
CA LEU A 513 12.56 12.91 11.14
C LEU A 513 11.57 12.59 10.03
N VAL A 514 10.50 13.37 9.87
CA VAL A 514 9.54 13.17 8.80
C VAL A 514 9.73 14.24 7.72
N VAL A 515 10.01 13.80 6.49
CA VAL A 515 9.96 14.62 5.28
C VAL A 515 8.57 14.43 4.68
N TYR A 516 7.74 15.45 4.79
CA TYR A 516 6.35 15.39 4.38
C TYR A 516 6.18 16.04 3.00
N ILE A 517 5.78 15.23 2.02
CA ILE A 517 5.50 15.64 0.64
C ILE A 517 4.01 15.44 0.41
N ALA A 518 3.26 16.55 0.44
CA ALA A 518 1.82 16.52 0.36
C ALA A 518 1.29 17.08 -0.96
N ASN A 519 0.20 16.48 -1.44
CA ASN A 519 -0.64 17.01 -2.50
C ASN A 519 -1.58 18.08 -1.92
N GLY A 520 -1.02 19.13 -1.33
CA GLY A 520 -1.82 20.21 -0.73
C GLY A 520 -2.19 21.32 -1.70
N GLY A 521 -1.64 21.33 -2.92
CA GLY A 521 -1.89 22.38 -3.90
C GLY A 521 -1.06 22.29 -5.17
N PRO A 522 -1.41 23.06 -6.22
CA PRO A 522 -0.59 23.13 -7.41
C PRO A 522 0.75 23.83 -7.09
N PRO A 523 1.89 23.27 -7.54
CA PRO A 523 3.19 23.89 -7.37
C PRO A 523 3.34 25.07 -8.34
N LEU A 524 4.20 26.04 -8.00
CA LEU A 524 4.70 27.04 -8.96
C LEU A 524 3.62 27.73 -9.82
N GLY A 525 2.50 28.13 -9.20
CA GLY A 525 1.43 28.87 -9.88
C GLY A 525 0.75 28.11 -11.03
N GLN A 526 0.97 26.81 -11.14
CA GLN A 526 0.39 25.96 -12.19
C GLN A 526 -1.14 25.81 -12.00
N PRO A 527 -1.88 25.49 -13.08
CA PRO A 527 -3.26 25.03 -12.94
C PRO A 527 -3.30 23.69 -12.20
N PRO A 528 -4.34 23.42 -11.39
CA PRO A 528 -4.42 22.18 -10.62
C PRO A 528 -4.77 20.99 -11.53
N LEU A 529 -3.96 19.94 -11.46
CA LEU A 529 -4.12 18.69 -12.23
C LEU A 529 -4.18 17.44 -11.36
N THR A 530 -3.80 17.58 -10.08
CA THR A 530 -3.59 16.47 -9.15
C THR A 530 -4.70 16.31 -8.11
N ASN A 531 -5.66 17.24 -8.05
CA ASN A 531 -6.76 17.26 -7.08
C ASN A 531 -8.03 16.55 -7.58
N LEU A 532 -7.88 15.27 -7.86
CA LEU A 532 -8.96 14.43 -8.39
C LEU A 532 -9.74 13.77 -7.25
N SER A 533 -10.98 13.34 -7.51
CA SER A 533 -11.76 12.58 -6.52
C SER A 533 -11.11 11.22 -6.25
N THR A 534 -11.27 10.68 -5.04
CA THR A 534 -10.82 9.32 -4.69
C THR A 534 -11.47 8.25 -5.59
N PHE A 535 -12.68 8.52 -6.09
CA PHE A 535 -13.41 7.63 -6.99
C PHE A 535 -13.11 7.88 -8.49
N THR A 536 -12.18 8.78 -8.82
CA THR A 536 -11.70 8.90 -10.21
C THR A 536 -10.67 7.81 -10.47
N ASP A 537 -11.04 6.83 -11.28
CA ASP A 537 -10.25 5.61 -11.51
C ASP A 537 -9.87 5.36 -12.97
N THR A 538 -10.45 6.09 -13.93
CA THR A 538 -10.07 6.01 -15.35
C THR A 538 -9.27 7.24 -15.82
N PHE A 539 -8.20 6.99 -16.57
CA PHE A 539 -7.28 8.02 -17.06
C PHE A 539 -6.79 7.72 -18.47
N THR A 540 -6.63 8.76 -19.28
CA THR A 540 -5.90 8.67 -20.55
C THR A 540 -4.39 8.86 -20.32
N THR A 541 -3.55 8.28 -21.19
CA THR A 541 -2.09 8.45 -21.12
C THR A 541 -1.64 9.93 -21.03
N PRO A 542 -2.20 10.88 -21.82
CA PRO A 542 -1.82 12.29 -21.69
C PRO A 542 -2.20 12.91 -20.35
N GLN A 543 -3.32 12.51 -19.74
CA GLN A 543 -3.70 12.98 -18.41
C GLN A 543 -2.73 12.48 -17.35
N ILE A 544 -2.35 11.20 -17.40
CA ILE A 544 -1.34 10.62 -16.51
C ILE A 544 -0.02 11.38 -16.65
N GLN A 545 0.47 11.59 -17.88
CA GLN A 545 1.72 12.31 -18.09
C GLN A 545 1.67 13.75 -17.54
N ALA A 546 0.56 14.46 -17.73
CA ALA A 546 0.38 15.80 -17.19
C ALA A 546 0.33 15.82 -15.65
N PHE A 547 -0.35 14.83 -15.06
CA PHE A 547 -0.38 14.61 -13.61
C PHE A 547 1.04 14.37 -13.07
N MET A 548 1.79 13.45 -13.67
CA MET A 548 3.16 13.11 -13.26
C MET A 548 4.10 14.31 -13.38
N ASN A 549 3.95 15.14 -14.42
CA ASN A 549 4.76 16.36 -14.55
C ASN A 549 4.52 17.32 -13.38
N GLN A 550 3.26 17.54 -13.01
CA GLN A 550 2.92 18.40 -11.87
C GLN A 550 3.38 17.81 -10.53
N ALA A 551 3.17 16.51 -10.30
CA ALA A 551 3.60 15.87 -9.07
C ALA A 551 5.14 15.81 -8.94
N PHE A 552 5.89 15.74 -10.05
CA PHE A 552 7.35 15.92 -10.04
C PHE A 552 7.74 17.31 -9.54
N ASP A 553 7.02 18.35 -9.96
CA ASP A 553 7.24 19.71 -9.47
C ASP A 553 6.89 19.86 -7.98
N VAL A 554 5.80 19.24 -7.51
CA VAL A 554 5.46 19.20 -6.07
C VAL A 554 6.61 18.56 -5.26
N ALA A 555 7.16 17.46 -5.75
CA ALA A 555 8.22 16.71 -5.07
C ALA A 555 9.61 17.39 -5.10
N THR A 556 9.82 18.38 -5.98
CA THR A 556 11.13 19.01 -6.20
C THR A 556 11.16 20.52 -5.96
N GLN A 557 10.02 21.17 -5.75
CA GLN A 557 9.96 22.63 -5.61
C GLN A 557 10.65 23.17 -4.34
N GLY A 558 10.78 22.34 -3.29
CA GLY A 558 11.19 22.81 -1.97
C GLY A 558 10.24 23.90 -1.44
N ILE A 559 10.76 24.85 -0.66
CA ILE A 559 10.07 26.12 -0.34
C ILE A 559 10.42 27.11 -1.46
N PRO A 560 9.57 27.26 -2.50
CA PRO A 560 9.94 27.96 -3.72
C PRO A 560 10.25 29.44 -3.48
N ILE A 561 11.27 29.96 -4.17
CA ILE A 561 11.68 31.37 -4.04
C ILE A 561 10.75 32.34 -4.77
N SER A 562 9.93 31.84 -5.70
CA SER A 562 8.87 32.58 -6.38
C SER A 562 7.82 31.63 -6.93
N SER A 563 6.71 32.16 -7.44
CA SER A 563 5.67 31.35 -8.07
C SER A 563 6.09 30.65 -9.35
N THR A 564 7.33 30.81 -9.85
CA THR A 564 7.81 30.14 -11.07
C THR A 564 9.19 29.50 -10.91
N HIS A 565 9.81 29.64 -9.74
CA HIS A 565 11.17 29.14 -9.49
C HIS A 565 11.21 28.29 -8.22
N LYS A 566 11.69 27.07 -8.39
CA LYS A 566 11.98 26.11 -7.31
C LYS A 566 13.09 26.65 -6.41
N ASP A 567 13.18 26.10 -5.20
CA ASP A 567 14.30 26.34 -4.31
C ASP A 567 15.58 25.63 -4.79
N PRO A 568 16.64 26.35 -5.19
CA PRO A 568 17.89 25.74 -5.64
C PRO A 568 18.61 24.97 -4.52
N GLU A 569 18.37 25.28 -3.24
CA GLU A 569 19.02 24.59 -2.12
C GLU A 569 18.27 23.32 -1.70
N PHE A 570 17.06 23.08 -2.22
CA PHE A 570 16.22 21.96 -1.78
C PHE A 570 16.92 20.59 -1.81
N PRO A 571 17.68 20.22 -2.86
CA PRO A 571 18.39 18.93 -2.88
C PRO A 571 19.40 18.79 -1.73
N ALA A 572 20.12 19.87 -1.40
CA ALA A 572 21.02 19.89 -0.24
C ALA A 572 20.25 19.84 1.08
N CYS A 573 19.13 20.56 1.20
CA CYS A 573 18.28 20.54 2.39
C CYS A 573 17.67 19.17 2.66
N LEU A 574 17.24 18.47 1.61
CA LEU A 574 16.75 17.10 1.71
C LEU A 574 17.86 16.16 2.16
N ALA A 575 19.06 16.24 1.58
CA ALA A 575 20.20 15.44 2.00
C ALA A 575 20.58 15.70 3.47
N CYS A 576 20.49 16.95 3.93
CA CYS A 576 20.68 17.32 5.33
C CYS A 576 19.65 16.68 6.27
N ALA A 577 18.37 16.62 5.88
CA ALA A 577 17.33 15.93 6.63
C ALA A 577 17.59 14.41 6.69
N VAL A 578 17.97 13.81 5.56
CA VAL A 578 18.31 12.38 5.43
C VAL A 578 19.38 11.94 6.41
N VAL A 579 20.44 12.74 6.58
CA VAL A 579 21.55 12.39 7.47
C VAL A 579 21.36 12.89 8.90
N ASP A 580 20.28 13.61 9.25
CA ASP A 580 20.22 14.36 10.50
C ASP A 580 20.24 13.48 11.76
N ARG A 581 19.55 12.33 11.73
CA ARG A 581 19.57 11.37 12.84
C ARG A 581 20.88 10.61 12.94
N ALA A 582 21.44 10.18 11.81
CA ALA A 582 22.77 9.57 11.77
C ALA A 582 23.84 10.54 12.31
N ARG A 583 23.77 11.83 11.94
CA ARG A 583 24.59 12.91 12.51
C ARG A 583 24.43 13.00 14.02
N ALA A 584 23.20 12.99 14.53
CA ALA A 584 22.94 13.08 15.96
C ALA A 584 23.55 11.90 16.73
N ARG A 585 23.49 10.67 16.20
CA ARG A 585 24.10 9.47 16.82
C ARG A 585 25.60 9.60 17.02
N ILE A 586 26.31 10.22 16.07
CA ILE A 586 27.75 10.42 16.15
C ILE A 586 28.16 11.69 16.92
N GLY A 587 27.20 12.42 17.50
CA GLY A 587 27.47 13.61 18.32
C GLY A 587 27.88 14.86 17.54
N GLU A 588 27.72 14.86 16.21
CA GLU A 588 28.10 15.98 15.35
C GLU A 588 27.07 17.12 15.39
N ARG A 589 27.53 18.38 15.41
CA ARG A 589 26.61 19.54 15.37
C ARG A 589 26.20 19.84 13.93
N ARG A 590 24.94 20.27 13.74
CA ARG A 590 24.53 20.87 12.46
C ARG A 590 25.44 22.06 12.14
N SER A 591 25.88 22.15 10.89
CA SER A 591 26.73 23.25 10.41
C SER A 591 26.50 23.52 8.92
N GLY A 592 26.96 24.68 8.44
CA GLY A 592 26.81 25.08 7.04
C GLY A 592 25.36 25.08 6.55
N VAL A 593 25.16 24.65 5.31
CA VAL A 593 23.84 24.60 4.66
C VAL A 593 22.82 23.75 5.43
N CYS A 594 23.26 22.71 6.15
CA CYS A 594 22.31 21.92 6.95
C CYS A 594 21.73 22.69 8.12
N SER A 595 22.49 23.60 8.75
CA SER A 595 21.95 24.43 9.83
C SER A 595 20.84 25.35 9.31
N THR A 596 21.05 25.99 8.15
CA THR A 596 20.09 26.92 7.56
C THR A 596 18.90 26.20 6.96
N CYS A 597 19.10 25.05 6.31
CA CYS A 597 18.03 24.21 5.78
C CYS A 597 17.08 23.74 6.88
N LEU A 598 17.60 23.18 7.98
CA LEU A 598 16.75 22.69 9.06
C LEU A 598 16.06 23.85 9.81
N GLN A 599 16.65 25.04 9.86
CA GLN A 599 15.97 26.22 10.38
C GLN A 599 14.80 26.68 9.49
N ARG A 600 14.90 26.47 8.16
CA ARG A 600 13.94 26.96 7.17
C ARG A 600 12.81 25.98 6.89
N TYR A 601 13.13 24.69 6.79
CA TYR A 601 12.17 23.64 6.43
C TYR A 601 11.49 23.00 7.63
N CYS A 602 12.08 23.09 8.82
CA CYS A 602 11.49 22.44 9.96
C CYS A 602 10.35 23.25 10.55
N PHE A 603 9.21 22.58 10.74
CA PHE A 603 8.14 23.14 11.54
C PHE A 603 8.62 23.27 13.01
N SER A 604 8.43 24.47 13.57
CA SER A 604 8.84 24.85 14.93
C SER A 604 7.75 25.61 15.67
#